data_AF-A1KBY4-F1
#
_entry.id   AF-A1KBY4-F1
#
_cell.length_a   1.000
_cell.length_b   1.000
_cell.length_c   1.000
_cell.angle_alpha   90.00
_cell.angle_beta   90.00
_cell.angle_gamma   90.00
#
_symmetry.space_group_name_H-M   'P 1'
#
loop_
_entity.id
_entity.type
_entity.pdbx_description
1 polymer ?
#
loop_
_entity_poly.entity_id
_entity_poly.type
_entity_poly.pdbx_seq_one_letter_code
_entity_poly.pdbx_strand_id
1 'polypeptide(L)'
;MTAVRLLDQVRARIRYKHYSLGTEQQYVYWVRTFLRFHGVRHPREMGATEVEQFLSWLATDRKVAVSTHKQALSALLFLYRNVLGVDLPWLSEFERPKTPVRLPSVLSGEEVSALLDAMEGSNADLARLVYGTGMRLREALRLRVKDVDFQRRLIVVREGKGNKDRIVMLPHRCSNALREQLHRAYLLWAQDRADGTPGGRCPSPSRTNTRVQRNPGHGSGSGRRRRSRSIRARACPGGITCTKSACSVRCAMQ
;
A
#
# COMPACT_ATOMS: atom_id res chain seq x y z
N MET A 1 -9.35 -26.06 25.27
CA MET A 1 -8.74 -24.93 24.53
C MET A 1 -8.34 -25.45 23.16
N THR A 2 -9.06 -25.09 22.10
CA THR A 2 -8.77 -25.55 20.73
C THR A 2 -7.40 -25.01 20.31
N ALA A 3 -6.49 -25.92 19.92
CA ALA A 3 -5.17 -25.54 19.43
C ALA A 3 -5.33 -24.56 18.26
N VAL A 4 -4.81 -23.34 18.41
CA VAL A 4 -4.88 -22.31 17.37
C VAL A 4 -4.09 -22.81 16.17
N ARG A 5 -4.72 -22.86 14.99
CA ARG A 5 -4.07 -23.29 13.75
C ARG A 5 -2.82 -22.44 13.50
N LEU A 6 -1.72 -23.06 13.10
CA LEU A 6 -0.43 -22.38 12.88
C LEU A 6 -0.56 -21.15 11.95
N LEU A 7 -1.34 -21.25 10.88
CA LEU A 7 -1.55 -20.15 9.94
C LEU A 7 -2.27 -18.95 10.60
N ASP A 8 -3.16 -19.20 11.55
CA ASP A 8 -3.83 -18.13 12.30
C ASP A 8 -2.88 -17.48 13.31
N GLN A 9 -1.95 -18.24 13.89
CA GLN A 9 -0.87 -17.69 14.71
C GLN A 9 0.05 -16.78 13.88
N VAL A 10 0.42 -17.19 12.65
CA VAL A 10 1.20 -16.37 11.72
C VAL A 10 0.47 -15.06 11.42
N ARG A 11 -0.82 -15.13 11.06
CA ARG A 11 -1.65 -13.94 10.77
C ARG A 11 -1.73 -13.01 11.99
N ALA A 12 -2.01 -13.56 13.17
CA ALA A 12 -2.08 -12.79 14.40
C ALA A 12 -0.77 -12.06 14.68
N ARG A 13 0.37 -12.74 14.50
CA ARG A 13 1.69 -12.15 14.73
C ARG A 13 2.06 -11.06 13.72
N ILE A 14 1.71 -11.26 12.45
CA ILE A 14 1.91 -10.27 11.38
C ILE A 14 1.09 -9.01 11.67
N ARG A 15 -0.17 -9.19 12.09
CA ARG A 15 -1.06 -8.07 12.46
C ARG A 15 -0.61 -7.36 13.72
N TYR A 16 -0.11 -8.10 14.72
CA TYR A 16 0.47 -7.51 15.94
C TYR A 16 1.67 -6.61 15.62
N LYS A 17 2.50 -6.99 14.65
CA LYS A 17 3.63 -6.18 14.19
C LYS A 17 3.26 -5.09 13.17
N HIS A 18 1.96 -4.90 12.89
CA HIS A 18 1.45 -3.90 11.95
C HIS A 18 2.03 -3.99 10.54
N TYR A 19 2.34 -5.20 10.06
CA TYR A 19 2.73 -5.39 8.66
C TYR A 19 1.56 -5.24 7.71
N SER A 20 1.86 -5.02 6.42
CA SER A 20 0.83 -4.88 5.40
C SER A 20 0.08 -6.20 5.12
N LEU A 21 -1.19 -6.10 4.71
CA LEU A 21 -1.98 -7.27 4.29
C LEU A 21 -1.33 -8.03 3.13
N GLY A 22 -0.61 -7.35 2.24
CA GLY A 22 0.15 -8.01 1.16
C GLY A 22 1.27 -8.89 1.71
N THR A 23 1.94 -8.45 2.78
CA THR A 23 2.94 -9.25 3.49
C THR A 23 2.30 -10.45 4.18
N GLU A 24 1.12 -10.29 4.79
CA GLU A 24 0.34 -11.39 5.37
C GLU A 24 0.06 -12.48 4.32
N GLN A 25 -0.48 -12.10 3.16
CA GLN A 25 -0.80 -13.02 2.08
C GLN A 25 0.44 -13.75 1.55
N GLN A 26 1.54 -13.02 1.31
CA GLN A 26 2.78 -13.63 0.83
C GLN A 26 3.37 -14.60 1.85
N TYR A 27 3.41 -14.24 3.13
CA TYR A 27 4.01 -15.08 4.15
C TYR A 27 3.18 -16.34 4.38
N VAL A 28 1.85 -16.20 4.48
CA VAL A 28 0.94 -17.35 4.58
C VAL A 28 1.06 -18.26 3.36
N TYR A 29 1.20 -17.70 2.16
CA TYR A 29 1.43 -18.47 0.94
C TYR A 29 2.71 -19.30 1.03
N TRP A 30 3.85 -18.70 1.39
CA TRP A 30 5.12 -19.40 1.48
C TRP A 30 5.15 -20.45 2.58
N VAL A 31 4.61 -20.13 3.76
CA VAL A 31 4.50 -21.09 4.87
C VAL A 31 3.64 -22.29 4.45
N ARG A 32 2.52 -22.05 3.75
CA ARG A 32 1.67 -23.14 3.26
C ARG A 32 2.38 -24.00 2.22
N THR A 33 3.14 -23.40 1.31
CA THR A 33 3.90 -24.13 0.29
C THR A 33 5.03 -24.95 0.93
N PHE A 34 5.74 -24.40 1.91
CA PHE A 34 6.76 -25.11 2.70
C PHE A 34 6.18 -26.33 3.43
N LEU A 35 5.05 -26.15 4.12
CA LEU A 35 4.35 -27.26 4.80
C LEU A 35 3.96 -28.36 3.81
N ARG A 36 3.44 -28.00 2.64
CA ARG A 36 3.05 -28.98 1.61
C ARG A 36 4.24 -29.73 1.04
N PHE A 37 5.38 -29.07 0.85
CA PHE A 37 6.59 -29.71 0.35
C PHE A 37 7.10 -30.81 1.29
N HIS A 38 7.00 -30.60 2.62
CA HIS A 38 7.42 -31.58 3.62
C HIS A 38 6.30 -32.51 4.11
N GLY A 39 5.20 -32.66 3.37
CA GLY A 39 4.13 -33.60 3.73
C GLY A 39 3.27 -33.18 4.92
N VAL A 40 3.09 -31.88 5.17
CA VAL A 40 2.28 -31.32 6.27
C VAL A 40 2.82 -31.64 7.67
N ARG A 41 4.14 -31.78 7.80
CA ARG A 41 4.82 -31.89 9.10
C ARG A 41 4.77 -30.57 9.88
N HIS A 42 4.81 -30.64 11.20
CA HIS A 42 4.78 -29.43 12.02
C HIS A 42 6.15 -28.73 11.98
N PRO A 43 6.25 -27.41 11.74
CA PRO A 43 7.54 -26.73 11.61
C PRO A 43 8.41 -26.67 12.87
N ARG A 44 7.95 -27.22 14.00
CA ARG A 44 8.81 -27.40 15.18
C ARG A 44 9.70 -28.64 15.08
N GLU A 45 9.30 -29.59 14.25
CA GLU A 45 10.03 -30.83 13.98
C GLU A 45 10.99 -30.67 12.78
N MET A 46 10.99 -29.48 12.17
CA MET A 46 11.79 -29.16 10.99
C MET A 46 12.80 -28.09 11.35
N GLY A 47 14.03 -28.24 10.87
CA GLY A 47 15.17 -27.40 11.19
C GLY A 47 15.84 -26.84 9.95
N ALA A 48 17.17 -26.76 10.02
CA ALA A 48 18.02 -26.18 8.97
C ALA A 48 17.89 -26.92 7.66
N THR A 49 18.03 -28.24 7.75
CA THR A 49 18.10 -29.14 6.60
C THR A 49 16.82 -29.09 5.78
N GLU A 50 15.65 -29.07 6.42
CA GLU A 50 14.37 -28.94 5.71
C GLU A 50 14.24 -27.60 5.00
N VAL A 51 14.65 -26.51 5.65
CA VAL A 51 14.62 -25.18 5.05
C VAL A 51 15.59 -25.12 3.86
N GLU A 52 16.80 -25.65 3.97
CA GLU A 52 17.76 -25.76 2.86
C GLU A 52 17.20 -26.58 1.70
N GLN A 53 16.64 -27.76 1.98
CA GLN A 53 16.02 -28.61 0.96
C GLN A 53 14.91 -27.88 0.20
N PHE A 54 14.04 -27.17 0.92
CA PHE A 54 12.96 -26.40 0.30
C PHE A 54 13.49 -25.24 -0.55
N LEU A 55 14.47 -24.49 -0.06
CA LEU A 55 15.06 -23.37 -0.80
C LEU A 55 15.86 -23.86 -2.02
N SER A 56 16.55 -24.99 -1.90
CA SER A 56 17.25 -25.66 -3.01
C SER A 56 16.28 -26.16 -4.07
N TRP A 57 15.18 -26.81 -3.67
CA TRP A 57 14.10 -27.20 -4.58
C TRP A 57 13.48 -26.00 -5.32
N LEU A 58 13.31 -24.87 -4.63
CA LEU A 58 12.85 -23.64 -5.28
C LEU A 58 13.83 -23.14 -6.34
N ALA A 59 15.14 -23.23 -6.08
CA ALA A 59 16.18 -22.76 -7.00
C ALA A 59 16.36 -23.71 -8.20
N THR A 60 16.38 -25.02 -7.96
CA THR A 60 16.73 -26.04 -8.96
C THR A 60 15.52 -26.46 -9.79
N ASP A 61 14.46 -26.94 -9.15
CA ASP A 61 13.31 -27.53 -9.84
C ASP A 61 12.33 -26.45 -10.34
N ARG A 62 12.06 -25.45 -9.51
CA ARG A 62 11.12 -24.37 -9.83
C ARG A 62 11.76 -23.20 -10.57
N LYS A 63 13.09 -23.14 -10.63
CA LYS A 63 13.89 -22.07 -11.27
C LYS A 63 13.37 -20.66 -10.91
N VAL A 64 13.03 -20.44 -9.64
CA VAL A 64 12.40 -19.18 -9.23
C VAL A 64 13.38 -18.02 -9.32
N ALA A 65 12.84 -16.83 -9.60
CA ALA A 65 13.62 -15.60 -9.57
C ALA A 65 14.25 -15.36 -8.17
N VAL A 66 15.43 -14.73 -8.15
CA VAL A 66 16.14 -14.39 -6.90
C VAL A 66 15.28 -13.57 -5.93
N SER A 67 14.45 -12.67 -6.45
CA SER A 67 13.51 -11.88 -5.64
C SER A 67 12.46 -12.76 -4.94
N THR A 68 11.94 -13.77 -5.64
CA THR A 68 10.99 -14.75 -5.12
C THR A 68 11.64 -15.63 -4.05
N HIS A 69 12.87 -16.08 -4.28
CA HIS A 69 13.65 -16.84 -3.30
C HIS A 69 13.84 -16.03 -2.00
N LYS A 70 14.22 -14.75 -2.10
CA LYS A 70 14.34 -13.86 -0.93
C LYS A 70 13.04 -13.68 -0.16
N GLN A 71 11.90 -13.63 -0.85
CA GLN A 71 10.59 -13.54 -0.21
C GLN A 71 10.25 -14.82 0.56
N ALA A 72 10.50 -15.99 -0.05
CA ALA A 72 10.30 -17.29 0.59
C ALA A 72 11.18 -17.42 1.85
N LEU A 73 12.47 -17.10 1.74
CA LEU A 73 13.39 -17.07 2.88
C LEU A 73 12.85 -16.15 3.97
N SER A 74 12.52 -14.89 3.65
CA SER A 74 12.01 -13.92 4.63
C SER A 74 10.74 -14.39 5.36
N ALA A 75 9.85 -15.11 4.68
CA ALA A 75 8.65 -15.69 5.28
C ALA A 75 8.99 -16.83 6.26
N LEU A 76 9.95 -17.68 5.93
CA LEU A 76 10.43 -18.74 6.81
C LEU A 76 11.19 -18.17 8.03
N LEU A 77 12.07 -17.18 7.82
CA LEU A 77 12.74 -16.45 8.91
C LEU A 77 11.72 -15.90 9.91
N PHE A 78 10.62 -15.31 9.39
CA PHE A 78 9.56 -14.77 10.21
C PHE A 78 8.82 -15.86 10.99
N LEU A 79 8.50 -16.99 10.35
CA LEU A 79 7.84 -18.12 11.01
C LEU A 79 8.65 -18.60 12.22
N TYR A 80 9.92 -18.95 12.02
CA TYR A 80 10.74 -19.51 13.08
C TYR A 80 11.05 -18.49 14.18
N ARG A 81 11.50 -17.28 13.81
CA ARG A 81 11.93 -16.27 14.79
C ARG A 81 10.77 -15.61 15.52
N ASN A 82 9.65 -15.34 14.84
CA ASN A 82 8.58 -14.50 15.40
C ASN A 82 7.33 -15.25 15.82
N VAL A 83 7.07 -16.44 15.26
CA VAL A 83 5.91 -17.27 15.63
C VAL A 83 6.34 -18.41 16.54
N LEU A 84 7.39 -19.14 16.17
CA LEU A 84 7.85 -20.29 16.95
C LEU A 84 8.83 -19.93 18.07
N GLY A 85 9.49 -18.77 17.97
CA GLY A 85 10.45 -18.29 18.97
C GLY A 85 11.72 -19.14 19.04
N VAL A 86 12.03 -19.89 17.97
CA VAL A 86 13.24 -20.70 17.90
C VAL A 86 14.38 -19.80 17.44
N ASP A 87 15.46 -19.78 18.21
CA ASP A 87 16.70 -19.12 17.81
C ASP A 87 17.44 -20.06 16.86
N LEU A 88 17.78 -19.56 15.67
CA LEU A 88 18.35 -20.37 14.61
C LEU A 88 19.70 -19.76 14.22
N PRO A 89 20.82 -20.23 14.81
CA PRO A 89 22.16 -19.74 14.50
C PRO A 89 22.56 -19.99 13.03
N TRP A 90 22.15 -21.13 12.47
CA TRP A 90 22.36 -21.51 11.06
C TRP A 90 21.63 -20.60 10.07
N LEU A 91 20.69 -19.80 10.54
CA LEU A 91 19.88 -18.92 9.69
C LEU A 91 20.65 -17.72 9.14
N SER A 92 21.76 -17.35 9.79
CA SER A 92 22.73 -16.37 9.28
C SER A 92 23.66 -16.93 8.20
N GLU A 93 23.75 -18.25 8.06
CA GLU A 93 24.66 -18.90 7.11
C GLU A 93 24.07 -19.01 5.70
N PHE A 94 22.75 -18.82 5.55
CA PHE A 94 22.16 -18.77 4.21
C PHE A 94 22.67 -17.58 3.43
N GLU A 95 23.46 -17.88 2.41
CA GLU A 95 23.92 -16.90 1.46
C GLU A 95 22.71 -16.36 0.68
N ARG A 96 22.35 -15.10 0.92
CA ARG A 96 21.25 -14.46 0.21
C ARG A 96 21.67 -14.26 -1.23
N PRO A 97 20.96 -14.84 -2.22
CA PRO A 97 21.41 -14.73 -3.60
C PRO A 97 21.45 -13.26 -4.02
N LYS A 98 22.60 -12.82 -4.53
CA LYS A 98 22.78 -11.43 -4.95
C LYS A 98 21.82 -11.15 -6.10
N THR A 99 20.98 -10.13 -5.95
CA THR A 99 20.11 -9.72 -7.05
C THR A 99 20.94 -8.80 -7.93
N PRO A 100 21.15 -9.12 -9.23
CA PRO A 100 21.80 -8.20 -10.14
C PRO A 100 20.97 -6.91 -10.20
N VAL A 101 21.59 -5.78 -9.86
CA VAL A 101 20.94 -4.48 -9.95
C VAL A 101 20.86 -4.15 -11.42
N ARG A 102 19.67 -4.32 -12.01
CA ARG A 102 19.41 -3.81 -13.36
C ARG A 102 19.32 -2.29 -13.26
N LEU A 103 20.02 -1.58 -14.15
CA LEU A 103 19.80 -0.15 -14.28
C LEU A 103 18.32 0.06 -14.62
N PRO A 104 17.61 0.98 -13.93
CA PRO A 104 16.26 1.33 -14.33
C PRO A 104 16.32 1.90 -15.74
N SER A 105 15.62 1.27 -16.68
CA SER A 105 15.35 1.88 -17.98
C SER A 105 14.41 3.06 -17.74
N VAL A 106 14.96 4.28 -17.81
CA VAL A 106 14.17 5.50 -17.71
C VAL A 106 13.69 5.84 -19.11
N LEU A 107 12.38 6.05 -19.26
CA LEU A 107 11.79 6.52 -20.52
C LEU A 107 12.18 7.99 -20.76
N SER A 108 12.43 8.34 -22.03
CA SER A 108 12.62 9.72 -22.45
C SER A 108 11.32 10.53 -22.34
N GLY A 109 11.42 11.86 -22.33
CA GLY A 109 10.23 12.71 -22.30
C GLY A 109 9.30 12.50 -23.51
N GLU A 110 9.87 12.20 -24.68
CA GLU A 110 9.15 11.93 -25.92
C GLU A 110 8.41 10.58 -25.85
N GLU A 111 9.08 9.53 -25.37
CA GLU A 111 8.48 8.21 -25.17
C GLU A 111 7.31 8.28 -24.19
N VAL A 112 7.46 9.05 -23.10
CA VAL A 112 6.37 9.25 -22.15
C VAL A 112 5.20 10.00 -22.77
N SER A 113 5.45 11.04 -23.58
CA SER A 113 4.36 11.76 -24.26
C SER A 113 3.60 10.83 -25.20
N ALA A 114 4.33 10.10 -26.06
CA ALA A 114 3.74 9.14 -26.99
C ALA A 114 2.92 8.06 -26.26
N LEU A 115 3.42 7.55 -25.13
CA LEU A 115 2.70 6.60 -24.30
C LEU A 115 1.42 7.19 -23.70
N LEU A 116 1.50 8.39 -23.12
CA LEU A 116 0.34 9.04 -22.48
C LEU A 116 -0.73 9.46 -23.49
N ASP A 117 -0.33 9.79 -24.71
CA ASP A 117 -1.25 10.19 -25.78
C ASP A 117 -1.90 8.99 -26.48
N ALA A 118 -1.26 7.82 -26.47
CA ALA A 118 -1.86 6.56 -26.93
C ALA A 118 -2.84 5.94 -25.89
N MET A 119 -2.86 6.43 -24.66
CA MET A 119 -3.76 5.94 -23.61
C MET A 119 -5.08 6.72 -23.62
N GLU A 120 -6.19 5.98 -23.49
CA GLU A 120 -7.53 6.56 -23.41
C GLU A 120 -8.23 6.27 -22.07
N GLY A 121 -9.21 7.11 -21.74
CA GLY A 121 -10.08 6.94 -20.57
C GLY A 121 -9.40 7.14 -19.21
N SER A 122 -9.99 6.55 -18.17
CA SER A 122 -9.57 6.76 -16.77
C SER A 122 -8.15 6.26 -16.46
N ASN A 123 -7.62 5.32 -17.25
CA ASN A 123 -6.24 4.87 -17.12
C ASN A 123 -5.25 5.94 -17.58
N ALA A 124 -5.58 6.69 -18.61
CA ALA A 124 -4.78 7.82 -19.08
C ALA A 124 -4.71 8.93 -18.03
N ASP A 125 -5.85 9.28 -17.43
CA ASP A 125 -5.93 10.27 -16.34
C ASP A 125 -5.07 9.86 -15.14
N LEU A 126 -5.14 8.59 -14.76
CA LEU A 126 -4.33 8.02 -13.68
C LEU A 126 -2.84 8.06 -14.01
N ALA A 127 -2.45 7.69 -15.23
CA ALA A 127 -1.06 7.70 -15.68
C ALA A 127 -0.49 9.13 -15.71
N ARG A 128 -1.25 10.10 -16.24
CA ARG A 128 -0.88 11.53 -16.26
C ARG A 128 -0.74 12.08 -14.84
N LEU A 129 -1.63 11.70 -13.92
CA LEU A 129 -1.56 12.08 -12.52
C LEU A 129 -0.31 11.51 -11.84
N VAL A 130 -0.05 10.21 -11.99
CA VAL A 130 1.11 9.51 -11.41
C VAL A 130 2.41 10.11 -11.93
N TYR A 131 2.52 10.34 -13.24
CA TYR A 131 3.69 10.94 -13.86
C TYR A 131 3.92 12.38 -13.39
N GLY A 132 2.88 13.22 -13.42
CA GLY A 132 3.00 14.64 -13.06
C GLY A 132 3.20 14.91 -11.57
N THR A 133 2.83 13.97 -10.69
CA THR A 133 2.98 14.10 -9.23
C THR A 133 4.14 13.27 -8.67
N GLY A 134 4.64 12.27 -9.42
CA GLY A 134 5.62 11.32 -8.92
C GLY A 134 5.12 10.47 -7.75
N MET A 135 3.79 10.31 -7.59
CA MET A 135 3.23 9.43 -6.56
C MET A 135 3.29 7.96 -7.00
N ARG A 136 3.24 7.03 -6.05
CA ARG A 136 3.20 5.60 -6.37
C ARG A 136 1.81 5.22 -6.87
N LEU A 137 1.73 4.23 -7.77
CA LEU A 137 0.45 3.73 -8.28
C LEU A 137 -0.56 3.40 -7.17
N ARG A 138 -0.14 2.71 -6.12
CA ARG A 138 -1.02 2.39 -4.96
C ARG A 138 -1.48 3.61 -4.18
N GLU A 139 -0.68 4.68 -4.14
CA GLU A 139 -1.07 5.95 -3.50
C GLU A 139 -2.14 6.65 -4.36
N ALA A 140 -1.95 6.68 -5.68
CA ALA A 140 -2.92 7.25 -6.63
C ALA A 140 -4.26 6.53 -6.60
N LEU A 141 -4.26 5.19 -6.59
CA LEU A 141 -5.47 4.36 -6.51
C LEU A 141 -6.23 4.51 -5.17
N ARG A 142 -5.54 4.94 -4.10
CA ARG A 142 -6.14 5.15 -2.77
C ARG A 142 -6.51 6.60 -2.50
N LEU A 143 -6.26 7.50 -3.45
CA LEU A 143 -6.55 8.92 -3.31
C LEU A 143 -8.04 9.12 -3.04
N ARG A 144 -8.35 9.98 -2.07
CA ARG A 144 -9.74 10.31 -1.73
C ARG A 144 -10.04 11.74 -2.16
N VAL A 145 -11.31 12.02 -2.48
CA VAL A 145 -11.77 13.35 -2.89
C VAL A 145 -11.35 14.44 -1.90
N LYS A 146 -11.42 14.14 -0.59
CA LYS A 146 -11.03 15.07 0.49
C LYS A 146 -9.54 15.41 0.54
N ASP A 147 -8.70 14.63 -0.13
CA ASP A 147 -7.25 14.79 -0.11
C ASP A 147 -6.77 15.66 -1.29
N VAL A 148 -7.68 16.08 -2.18
CA VAL A 148 -7.41 16.98 -3.31
C VAL A 148 -7.95 18.37 -3.01
N ASP A 149 -7.06 19.37 -3.01
CA ASP A 149 -7.41 20.77 -2.91
C ASP A 149 -7.23 21.44 -4.29
N PHE A 150 -8.35 21.68 -4.98
CA PHE A 150 -8.35 22.34 -6.29
C PHE A 150 -8.02 23.84 -6.22
N GLN A 151 -8.28 24.51 -5.10
CA GLN A 151 -7.99 25.95 -4.95
C GLN A 151 -6.49 26.17 -4.80
N ARG A 152 -5.85 25.35 -3.95
CA ARG A 152 -4.41 25.44 -3.69
C ARG A 152 -3.58 24.60 -4.65
N ARG A 153 -4.20 23.75 -5.47
CA ARG A 153 -3.56 22.76 -6.35
C ARG A 153 -2.62 21.84 -5.58
N LEU A 154 -3.11 21.29 -4.47
CA LEU A 154 -2.36 20.40 -3.60
C LEU A 154 -3.06 19.05 -3.49
N ILE A 155 -2.26 17.99 -3.43
CA ILE A 155 -2.71 16.65 -3.10
C ILE A 155 -1.99 16.21 -1.82
N VAL A 156 -2.76 15.76 -0.83
CA VAL A 156 -2.24 15.18 0.40
C VAL A 156 -2.13 13.67 0.21
N VAL A 157 -0.92 13.18 -0.04
CA VAL A 157 -0.64 11.75 -0.11
C VAL A 157 -0.50 11.21 1.31
N ARG A 158 -1.50 10.44 1.74
CA ARG A 158 -1.51 9.78 3.05
C ARG A 158 -0.78 8.46 3.01
N GLU A 159 -0.21 8.06 4.15
CA GLU A 159 0.41 6.74 4.32
C GLU A 159 1.56 6.48 3.33
N GLY A 160 2.40 7.49 3.08
CA GLY A 160 3.65 7.32 2.34
C GLY A 160 4.62 6.37 3.06
N LYS A 161 5.77 6.07 2.44
CA LYS A 161 6.78 5.15 3.02
C LYS A 161 7.06 5.51 4.50
N GLY A 162 6.75 4.57 5.40
CA GLY A 162 6.90 4.76 6.86
C GLY A 162 5.73 5.49 7.54
N ASN A 163 4.53 5.47 6.96
CA ASN A 163 3.33 6.16 7.45
C ASN A 163 3.50 7.68 7.57
N LYS A 164 4.29 8.28 6.67
CA LYS A 164 4.47 9.73 6.61
C LYS A 164 3.59 10.33 5.53
N ASP A 165 2.81 11.32 5.91
CA ASP A 165 2.01 12.11 4.97
C ASP A 165 2.92 13.11 4.25
N ARG A 166 2.73 13.29 2.95
CA ARG A 166 3.43 14.29 2.14
C ARG A 166 2.48 15.05 1.24
N ILE A 167 2.83 16.30 0.94
CA ILE A 167 2.05 17.14 0.04
C ILE A 167 2.73 17.15 -1.32
N VAL A 168 1.94 16.98 -2.37
CA VAL A 168 2.40 17.02 -3.76
C VAL A 168 1.57 18.05 -4.54
N MET A 169 2.19 18.70 -5.52
CA MET A 169 1.50 19.66 -6.38
C MET A 169 0.61 18.95 -7.39
N LEU A 170 -0.61 19.46 -7.61
CA LEU A 170 -1.52 18.99 -8.65
C LEU A 170 -1.17 19.68 -9.98
N PRO A 171 -0.79 18.93 -11.03
CA PRO A 171 -0.55 19.48 -12.36
C PRO A 171 -1.84 20.08 -12.95
N HIS A 172 -1.73 21.24 -13.58
CA HIS A 172 -2.89 21.93 -14.16
C HIS A 172 -3.61 21.07 -15.21
N ARG A 173 -2.85 20.36 -16.06
CA ARG A 173 -3.39 19.48 -17.11
C ARG A 173 -4.28 18.35 -16.57
N CYS A 174 -4.08 17.92 -15.33
CA CYS A 174 -4.88 16.86 -14.69
C CYS A 174 -6.12 17.41 -13.95
N SER A 175 -6.22 18.73 -13.76
CA SER A 175 -7.28 19.31 -12.92
C SER A 175 -8.68 19.18 -13.52
N ASN A 176 -8.82 19.35 -14.84
CA ASN A 176 -10.11 19.20 -15.53
C ASN A 176 -10.56 17.75 -15.57
N ALA A 177 -9.67 16.82 -15.93
CA ALA A 177 -9.95 15.39 -15.93
C ALA A 177 -10.43 14.88 -14.56
N LEU A 178 -9.77 15.32 -13.48
CA LEU A 178 -10.19 14.98 -12.12
C LEU A 178 -11.58 15.56 -11.77
N ARG A 179 -11.89 16.79 -12.20
CA ARG A 179 -13.22 17.38 -11.98
C ARG A 179 -14.30 16.62 -12.71
N GLU A 180 -14.04 16.21 -13.95
CA GLU A 180 -14.97 15.41 -14.74
C GLU A 180 -15.20 14.03 -14.13
N GLN A 181 -14.13 13.38 -13.65
CA GLN A 181 -14.24 12.12 -12.92
C GLN A 181 -15.07 12.28 -11.63
N LEU A 182 -14.88 13.38 -10.89
CA LEU A 182 -15.70 13.68 -9.70
C LEU A 182 -17.17 13.94 -10.06
N HIS A 183 -17.43 14.64 -11.17
CA HIS A 183 -18.77 14.90 -11.65
C HIS A 183 -19.48 13.60 -12.04
N ARG A 184 -18.82 12.71 -12.78
CA ARG A 184 -19.34 11.37 -13.10
C ARG A 184 -19.66 10.56 -11.85
N ALA A 185 -18.76 10.57 -10.86
CA ALA A 185 -18.99 9.89 -9.59
C ALA A 185 -20.17 10.49 -8.80
N TYR A 186 -20.36 11.80 -8.87
CA TYR A 186 -21.49 12.49 -8.24
C TYR A 186 -22.82 12.15 -8.91
N LEU A 187 -22.87 12.11 -10.25
CA LEU A 187 -24.08 11.73 -10.99
C LEU A 187 -24.50 10.30 -10.65
N LEU A 188 -23.55 9.37 -10.61
CA LEU A 188 -23.82 7.99 -10.21
C LEU A 188 -24.35 7.92 -8.77
N TRP A 189 -23.74 8.67 -7.85
CA TRP A 189 -24.24 8.77 -6.48
C TRP A 189 -25.65 9.36 -6.40
N ALA A 190 -25.96 10.38 -7.21
CA ALA A 190 -27.28 10.99 -7.24
C ALA A 190 -28.35 10.02 -7.77
N GLN A 191 -28.01 9.24 -8.80
CA GLN A 191 -28.85 8.16 -9.33
C GLN A 191 -29.08 7.08 -8.26
N ASP A 192 -28.02 6.59 -7.62
CA ASP A 192 -28.11 5.60 -6.55
C ASP A 192 -29.03 6.05 -5.39
N ARG A 193 -29.02 7.36 -5.09
CA ARG A 193 -29.88 7.97 -4.06
C ARG A 193 -31.33 8.09 -4.52
N ALA A 194 -31.58 8.35 -5.80
CA ALA A 194 -32.91 8.35 -6.39
C ALA A 194 -33.51 6.93 -6.40
N ASP A 195 -32.68 5.92 -6.68
CA ASP A 195 -33.08 4.50 -6.73
C ASP A 195 -33.24 3.86 -5.34
N GLY A 196 -33.08 4.64 -4.26
CA GLY A 196 -33.21 4.15 -2.88
C GLY A 196 -32.13 3.15 -2.47
N THR A 197 -31.02 3.06 -3.20
CA THR A 197 -29.95 2.09 -2.92
C THR A 197 -29.26 2.42 -1.59
N PRO A 198 -29.15 1.48 -0.64
CA PRO A 198 -28.48 1.72 0.63
C PRO A 198 -27.01 2.13 0.44
N GLY A 199 -26.59 3.17 1.16
CA GLY A 199 -25.20 3.61 1.26
C GLY A 199 -24.28 2.46 1.71
N GLY A 200 -23.23 2.19 0.95
CA GLY A 200 -22.15 1.31 1.36
C GLY A 200 -21.31 1.97 2.47
N ARG A 201 -20.66 1.13 3.27
CA ARG A 201 -19.83 1.60 4.39
C ARG A 201 -18.56 2.25 3.84
N CYS A 202 -18.42 3.57 3.95
CA CYS A 202 -17.14 4.24 3.75
C CYS A 202 -16.15 3.74 4.83
N PRO A 203 -14.96 3.20 4.48
CA PRO A 203 -13.96 2.88 5.48
C PRO A 203 -13.62 4.19 6.22
N SER A 204 -13.80 4.16 7.54
CA SER A 204 -13.67 5.30 8.43
C SER A 204 -12.43 6.13 8.10
N PRO A 205 -12.46 7.47 8.26
CA PRO A 205 -11.22 8.23 8.26
C PRO A 205 -10.31 7.58 9.29
N SER A 206 -9.14 7.10 8.88
CA SER A 206 -8.08 6.83 9.84
C SER A 206 -7.97 8.11 10.67
N ARG A 207 -8.14 7.97 11.99
CA ARG A 207 -7.98 9.06 12.96
C ARG A 207 -6.51 9.47 12.99
N THR A 208 -5.98 10.03 11.92
CA THR A 208 -4.75 10.80 11.98
C THR A 208 -5.16 12.23 12.32
N ASN A 209 -5.12 12.49 13.62
CA ASN A 209 -5.08 13.83 14.18
C ASN A 209 -3.79 14.49 13.65
N THR A 210 -3.83 15.06 12.44
CA THR A 210 -2.69 15.76 11.85
C THR A 210 -2.48 17.06 12.61
N ARG A 211 -1.80 17.00 13.76
CA ARG A 211 -0.92 18.09 14.18
C ARG A 211 0.18 18.15 13.13
N VAL A 212 0.01 19.03 12.15
CA VAL A 212 1.10 19.50 11.29
C VAL A 212 2.10 20.19 12.22
N GLN A 213 3.08 19.43 12.73
CA GLN A 213 4.25 20.01 13.36
C GLN A 213 5.05 20.69 12.26
N ARG A 214 4.91 22.01 12.15
CA ARG A 214 5.88 22.86 11.45
C ARG A 214 7.16 22.81 12.28
N ASN A 215 8.21 22.16 11.79
CA ASN A 215 9.55 22.37 12.33
C ASN A 215 9.99 23.79 11.96
N PRO A 216 10.34 24.66 12.92
CA PRO A 216 10.99 25.91 12.61
C PRO A 216 12.47 25.64 12.32
N GLY A 217 12.94 26.08 11.15
CA GLY A 217 14.36 26.20 10.86
C GLY A 217 15.03 27.20 11.81
N HIS A 218 16.31 26.94 12.10
CA HIS A 218 17.17 27.79 12.91
C HIS A 218 17.19 29.26 12.42
N GLY A 219 17.05 30.18 13.36
CA GLY A 219 17.15 31.62 13.15
C GLY A 219 16.87 32.36 14.45
N SER A 220 17.93 32.79 15.12
CA SER A 220 17.95 33.65 16.31
C SER A 220 17.26 35.00 16.07
N GLY A 221 16.45 35.46 17.03
CA GLY A 221 15.96 36.86 17.03
C GLY A 221 14.60 37.07 17.70
N SER A 222 14.65 37.53 18.95
CA SER A 222 13.65 38.34 19.69
C SER A 222 12.18 38.43 19.23
N GLY A 223 11.30 38.00 20.14
CA GLY A 223 10.19 38.83 20.63
C GLY A 223 8.99 39.11 19.71
N ARG A 224 7.98 38.21 19.74
CA ARG A 224 6.53 38.54 19.89
C ARG A 224 5.71 37.24 19.93
N ARG A 225 5.07 36.95 21.06
CA ARG A 225 4.12 35.84 21.23
C ARG A 225 2.89 36.05 20.33
N ARG A 226 2.90 35.51 19.11
CA ARG A 226 1.66 35.37 18.30
C ARG A 226 0.91 34.14 18.77
N ARG A 227 -0.28 34.34 19.34
CA ARG A 227 -1.25 33.29 19.68
C ARG A 227 -1.49 32.42 18.44
N SER A 228 -1.19 31.12 18.55
CA SER A 228 -1.54 30.13 17.55
C SER A 228 -3.06 29.98 17.51
N ARG A 229 -3.72 30.59 16.52
CA ARG A 229 -5.12 30.27 16.22
C ARG A 229 -5.15 28.83 15.70
N SER A 230 -5.72 27.93 16.50
CA SER A 230 -6.11 26.60 16.04
C SER A 230 -7.09 26.77 14.88
N ILE A 231 -6.68 26.41 13.66
CA ILE A 231 -7.64 26.20 12.58
C ILE A 231 -8.37 24.90 12.93
N ARG A 232 -9.48 25.02 13.66
CA ARG A 232 -10.49 23.95 13.68
C ARG A 232 -10.93 23.79 12.24
N ALA A 233 -10.53 22.71 11.59
CA ALA A 233 -11.22 22.24 10.40
C ALA A 233 -12.68 22.04 10.80
N ARG A 234 -13.56 22.95 10.35
CA ARG A 234 -15.00 22.75 10.48
C ARG A 234 -15.30 21.42 9.79
N ALA A 235 -15.98 20.53 10.48
CA ALA A 235 -16.56 19.35 9.87
C ALA A 235 -17.40 19.82 8.67
N CYS A 236 -17.09 19.33 7.47
CA CYS A 236 -17.99 19.52 6.34
C CYS A 236 -19.34 18.90 6.71
N PRO A 237 -20.46 19.66 6.68
CA PRO A 237 -21.79 19.12 6.89
C PRO A 237 -22.16 18.35 5.62
N GLY A 238 -21.83 17.07 5.59
CA GLY A 238 -21.98 16.26 4.39
C GLY A 238 -21.08 15.04 4.47
N GLY A 239 -21.40 14.13 5.38
CA GLY A 239 -20.81 12.80 5.37
C GLY A 239 -21.22 12.11 4.07
N ILE A 240 -20.37 12.15 3.05
CA ILE A 240 -20.59 11.48 1.77
C ILE A 240 -20.55 9.97 2.05
N THR A 241 -21.73 9.39 2.25
CA THR A 241 -21.97 7.95 2.26
C THR A 241 -21.92 7.46 0.82
N CYS A 242 -20.91 6.66 0.49
CA CYS A 242 -20.70 6.10 -0.85
C CYS A 242 -21.56 4.82 -0.98
N THR A 243 -22.50 4.79 -1.91
CA THR A 243 -23.40 3.65 -2.25
C THR A 243 -22.63 2.48 -2.89
N LYS A 244 -23.18 1.26 -2.82
CA LYS A 244 -22.51 0.04 -3.31
C LYS A 244 -22.17 0.10 -4.81
N SER A 245 -22.97 0.80 -5.61
CA SER A 245 -22.77 1.06 -7.05
C SER A 245 -21.68 2.10 -7.31
N ALA A 246 -21.62 3.20 -6.55
CA ALA A 246 -20.46 4.09 -6.52
C ALA A 246 -19.16 3.39 -6.03
N CYS A 247 -19.29 2.33 -5.23
CA CYS A 247 -18.18 1.44 -4.88
C CYS A 247 -17.86 0.41 -5.99
N SER A 248 -18.78 0.12 -6.92
CA SER A 248 -18.51 -0.75 -8.07
C SER A 248 -17.66 -0.07 -9.14
N VAL A 249 -17.63 1.27 -9.22
CA VAL A 249 -16.63 1.99 -10.03
C VAL A 249 -15.21 1.88 -9.44
N ARG A 250 -15.07 1.52 -8.14
CA ARG A 250 -13.79 1.02 -7.60
C ARG A 250 -13.50 -0.44 -7.94
N CYS A 251 -14.49 -1.18 -8.45
CA CYS A 251 -14.42 -2.61 -8.76
C CYS A 251 -14.41 -2.91 -10.27
N ALA A 252 -14.71 -1.94 -11.14
CA ALA A 252 -14.58 -2.03 -12.59
C ALA A 252 -13.13 -1.80 -13.10
N MET A 253 -12.16 -1.72 -12.19
CA MET A 253 -10.73 -1.82 -12.47
C MET A 253 -10.15 -3.12 -11.87
N GLN A 254 -10.76 -4.25 -12.23
CA GLN A 254 -10.11 -5.56 -12.27
C GLN A 254 -10.19 -6.08 -13.71
#